data_AF-A0AAW2VU53-F1
#
_entry.id   AF-A0AAW2VU53-F1
#
_cell.length_a   1.000
_cell.length_b   1.000
_cell.length_c   1.000
_cell.angle_alpha   90.00
_cell.angle_beta   90.00
_cell.angle_gamma   90.00
#
_symmetry.space_group_name_H-M   'P 1'
#
loop_
_entity.id
_entity.type
_entity.pdbx_description
1 polymer ?
#
loop_
_entity_poly.entity_id
_entity_poly.type
_entity_poly.pdbx_seq_one_letter_code
_entity_poly.pdbx_strand_id
1 'polypeptide(L)'
;MVIPAPSNTKCLIDVYLESLIKELHNLWHVAVLTHDNAKNETFAIGATLMWIVNDLPGYGMACGWSTNGVMGCPVCMEDTREFYLQNSRKACYFYCHKQFLHQDHLYRRNKKAFTKN
;
A
#
# COMPACT_ATOMS: atom_id res chain seq x y z
N MET A 1 16.15 15.61 -9.00
CA MET A 1 14.76 15.38 -8.57
C MET A 1 13.85 16.32 -9.35
N VAL A 2 13.15 15.80 -10.34
CA VAL A 2 12.23 16.58 -11.18
C VAL A 2 10.82 16.29 -10.68
N ILE A 3 10.07 17.33 -10.29
CA ILE A 3 8.64 17.21 -9.95
C ILE A 3 7.85 17.91 -11.06
N PRO A 4 7.35 17.20 -12.07
CA PRO A 4 6.27 17.71 -12.90
C PRO A 4 4.93 17.38 -12.26
N ALA A 5 4.05 18.38 -12.10
CA ALA A 5 2.63 18.16 -11.86
C ALA A 5 1.84 19.24 -12.64
N PRO A 6 0.97 18.81 -13.57
CA PRO A 6 -0.47 19.05 -13.38
C PRO A 6 -1.38 17.87 -13.80
N SER A 7 -0.83 16.72 -14.23
CA SER A 7 -1.60 15.63 -14.85
C SER A 7 -1.58 14.36 -14.00
N ASN A 8 -2.76 13.91 -13.57
CA ASN A 8 -3.10 12.64 -12.92
C ASN A 8 -1.91 11.84 -12.29
N THR A 9 -1.48 12.26 -11.10
CA THR A 9 -0.38 11.69 -10.30
C THR A 9 -0.53 10.21 -9.96
N LYS A 10 -1.72 9.63 -10.16
CA LYS A 10 -2.03 8.23 -9.84
C LYS A 10 -1.40 7.23 -10.82
N CYS A 11 -1.09 7.65 -12.05
CA CYS A 11 -0.63 6.75 -13.11
C CYS A 11 0.88 6.75 -13.33
N LEU A 12 1.64 7.68 -12.72
CA LEU A 12 3.06 7.89 -13.05
C LEU A 12 4.02 7.43 -11.96
N ILE A 13 3.55 6.69 -10.95
CA ILE A 13 4.41 6.20 -9.86
C ILE A 13 5.54 5.29 -10.39
N ASP A 14 5.26 4.54 -11.45
CA ASP A 14 6.21 3.71 -12.19
C ASP A 14 7.39 4.51 -12.74
N VAL A 15 7.15 5.69 -13.31
CA VAL A 15 8.20 6.59 -13.82
C VAL A 15 9.14 7.05 -12.71
N TYR A 16 8.61 7.32 -11.52
CA TYR A 16 9.43 7.71 -10.37
C TYR A 16 10.22 6.52 -9.81
N LEU A 17 9.60 5.33 -9.77
CA LEU A 17 10.26 4.12 -9.29
C LEU A 17 11.37 3.63 -10.22
N GLU A 18 11.31 3.95 -11.52
CA GLU A 18 12.35 3.54 -12.48
C GLU A 18 13.76 4.02 -12.08
N SER A 19 13.89 5.28 -11.65
CA SER A 19 15.18 5.82 -11.19
C SER A 19 15.68 5.11 -9.94
N LEU A 20 14.78 4.86 -8.98
CA LEU A 20 15.09 4.15 -7.75
C LEU A 20 15.51 2.70 -8.02
N ILE A 21 14.83 2.01 -8.92
CA ILE A 21 15.16 0.63 -9.31
C ILE A 21 16.54 0.58 -9.95
N LYS A 22 16.88 1.52 -10.83
CA LYS A 22 18.21 1.61 -11.44
C LYS A 22 19.31 1.82 -10.40
N GLU A 23 19.09 2.70 -9.44
CA GLU A 23 20.03 2.95 -8.34
C GLU A 23 20.22 1.72 -7.45
N LEU A 24 19.12 1.07 -7.06
CA LEU A 24 19.16 -0.18 -6.28
C LEU A 24 19.88 -1.31 -7.03
N HIS A 25 19.65 -1.44 -8.33
CA HIS A 25 20.34 -2.42 -9.16
C HIS A 25 21.85 -2.17 -9.21
N ASN A 26 22.26 -0.90 -9.33
CA ASN A 26 23.68 -0.52 -9.29
C ASN A 26 24.30 -0.79 -7.92
N LEU A 27 23.61 -0.44 -6.83
CA LEU A 27 24.05 -0.70 -5.47
C LEU A 27 24.22 -2.20 -5.21
N TRP A 28 23.36 -3.05 -5.77
CA TRP A 28 23.47 -4.50 -5.60
C TRP A 28 24.59 -5.14 -6.43
N HIS A 29 24.73 -4.77 -7.70
CA HIS A 29 25.64 -5.47 -8.63
C HIS A 29 27.04 -4.86 -8.73
N VAL A 30 27.14 -3.53 -8.70
CA VAL A 30 28.41 -2.81 -8.90
C VAL A 30 29.06 -2.48 -7.57
N ALA A 31 28.25 -2.32 -6.52
CA ALA A 31 28.60 -1.73 -5.22
C ALA A 31 29.16 -0.30 -5.38
N VAL A 32 28.86 0.58 -4.43
CA VAL A 32 29.28 2.00 -4.50
C VAL A 32 30.33 2.26 -3.45
N LEU A 33 31.46 2.86 -3.85
CA LEU A 33 32.49 3.29 -2.91
C LEU A 33 31.94 4.43 -2.05
N THR A 34 31.85 4.19 -0.75
CA THR A 34 31.33 5.13 0.23
C THR A 34 32.38 5.37 1.30
N HIS A 35 32.56 6.63 1.70
CA HIS A 35 33.51 7.02 2.73
C HIS A 35 32.83 7.01 4.10
N ASP A 36 33.36 6.22 5.04
CA ASP A 36 32.97 6.25 6.45
C ASP A 36 33.78 7.34 7.18
N ASN A 37 33.14 8.44 7.54
CA ASN A 37 33.79 9.52 8.28
C ASN A 37 34.14 9.12 9.73
N ALA A 38 33.44 8.16 10.33
CA ALA A 38 33.73 7.72 11.70
C ALA A 38 35.04 6.90 11.78
N LYS A 39 35.34 6.14 10.73
CA LYS A 39 36.55 5.31 10.62
C LYS A 39 37.61 5.87 9.68
N ASN A 40 37.31 6.95 8.97
CA ASN A 40 38.16 7.57 7.95
C ASN A 40 38.63 6.57 6.88
N GLU A 41 37.73 5.71 6.42
CA GLU A 41 38.02 4.67 5.42
C GLU A 41 37.01 4.66 4.29
N THR A 42 37.38 4.10 3.14
CA THR A 42 36.48 3.93 1.98
C THR A 42 36.18 2.46 1.81
N PHE A 43 34.90 2.11 1.75
CA PHE A 43 34.44 0.72 1.58
C PHE A 43 33.36 0.64 0.50
N ALA A 44 33.18 -0.54 -0.08
CA ALA A 44 32.13 -0.78 -1.05
C ALA A 44 30.81 -1.11 -0.30
N ILE A 45 29.79 -0.28 -0.50
CA ILE A 45 28.45 -0.55 0.03
C ILE A 45 27.60 -1.27 -1.01
N GLY A 46 27.02 -2.38 -0.60
CA GLY A 46 25.91 -3.03 -1.30
C GLY A 46 24.62 -2.80 -0.52
N ALA A 47 23.54 -2.46 -1.23
CA ALA A 47 22.23 -2.25 -0.61
C ALA A 47 21.14 -2.98 -1.39
N THR A 48 20.11 -3.44 -0.68
CA THR A 48 18.92 -4.06 -1.26
C THR A 48 17.66 -3.51 -0.59
N LEU A 49 16.58 -3.43 -1.35
CA LEU A 49 15.28 -3.02 -0.83
C LEU A 49 14.52 -4.25 -0.33
N MET A 50 14.21 -4.30 0.96
CA MET A 50 13.45 -5.41 1.53
C MET A 50 11.93 -5.19 1.41
N TRP A 51 11.42 -4.04 1.85
CA TRP A 51 10.00 -3.69 1.77
C TRP A 51 9.78 -2.18 1.74
N ILE A 52 8.64 -1.75 1.20
CA ILE A 52 8.17 -0.36 1.21
C ILE A 52 6.93 -0.28 2.11
N VAL A 53 6.89 0.69 3.01
CA VAL A 53 5.70 0.99 3.82
C VAL A 53 4.86 2.00 3.06
N ASN A 54 3.66 1.61 2.64
CA ASN A 54 2.72 2.47 1.94
C ASN A 54 1.42 2.58 2.74
N ASP A 55 0.74 3.72 2.62
CA ASP A 55 -0.66 3.81 3.03
C ASP A 55 -1.55 3.01 2.05
N LEU A 56 -2.83 2.82 2.39
CA LEU A 56 -3.71 2.00 1.55
C LEU A 56 -3.84 2.55 0.12
N PRO A 57 -4.04 3.86 -0.12
CA PRO A 57 -4.02 4.43 -1.48
C PRO A 57 -2.67 4.23 -2.21
N GLY A 58 -1.54 4.45 -1.53
CA GLY A 58 -0.19 4.25 -2.07
C GLY A 58 0.07 2.80 -2.46
N TYR A 59 -0.40 1.85 -1.65
CA TYR A 59 -0.34 0.42 -1.95
C TYR A 59 -1.08 0.10 -3.25
N GLY A 60 -2.28 0.66 -3.44
CA GLY A 60 -3.04 0.47 -4.67
C GLY A 60 -2.29 0.95 -5.92
N MET A 61 -1.62 2.11 -5.81
CA MET A 61 -0.81 2.66 -6.91
C MET A 61 0.45 1.82 -7.16
N ALA A 62 1.17 1.41 -6.12
CA ALA A 62 2.42 0.66 -6.24
C ALA A 62 2.23 -0.79 -6.69
N CYS A 63 1.16 -1.45 -6.24
CA CYS A 63 0.90 -2.86 -6.54
C CYS A 63 -0.13 -3.08 -7.66
N GLY A 64 -0.68 -2.01 -8.24
CA GLY A 64 -1.80 -2.10 -9.18
C GLY A 64 -3.09 -2.65 -8.55
N TRP A 65 -3.19 -2.63 -7.22
CA TRP A 65 -4.35 -3.14 -6.50
C TRP A 65 -5.48 -2.12 -6.52
N SER A 66 -6.71 -2.56 -6.81
CA SER A 66 -7.87 -1.69 -6.65
C SER A 66 -8.15 -1.50 -5.18
N THR A 67 -7.91 -0.31 -4.64
CA THR A 67 -8.24 0.05 -3.25
C THR A 67 -9.67 0.60 -3.11
N ASN A 68 -10.38 0.70 -4.23
CA ASN A 68 -11.75 1.20 -4.31
C ASN A 68 -12.70 0.08 -4.75
N GLY A 69 -13.96 0.19 -4.35
CA GLY A 69 -15.01 -0.73 -4.81
C GLY A 69 -15.14 -1.95 -3.93
N VAL A 70 -15.36 -3.12 -4.52
CA VAL A 70 -15.36 -4.45 -3.88
C VAL A 70 -13.94 -5.03 -4.05
N MET A 71 -13.47 -5.85 -3.12
CA MET A 71 -12.10 -6.38 -2.98
C MET A 71 -11.04 -5.31 -2.71
N GLY A 72 -11.43 -4.18 -2.12
CA GLY A 72 -10.52 -3.06 -1.86
C GLY A 72 -9.49 -3.33 -0.77
N CYS A 73 -9.75 -4.30 0.10
CA CYS A 73 -8.84 -4.66 1.19
C CYS A 73 -7.87 -5.76 0.72
N PRO A 74 -6.57 -5.48 0.60
CA PRO A 74 -5.58 -6.48 0.16
C PRO A 74 -5.33 -7.58 1.20
N VAL A 75 -5.74 -7.37 2.45
CA VAL A 75 -5.58 -8.36 3.54
C VAL A 75 -6.73 -9.36 3.53
N CYS A 76 -7.96 -8.84 3.43
CA CYS A 76 -9.17 -9.65 3.51
C CYS A 76 -9.61 -10.19 2.14
N MET A 77 -9.25 -9.52 1.05
CA MET A 77 -9.57 -9.92 -0.33
C MET A 77 -11.04 -10.28 -0.52
N GLU A 78 -11.37 -11.55 -0.70
CA GLU A 78 -12.74 -12.07 -0.89
C GLU A 78 -13.49 -12.36 0.42
N ASP A 79 -12.78 -12.42 1.55
CA ASP A 79 -13.37 -12.64 2.87
C ASP A 79 -14.07 -11.38 3.41
N THR A 80 -13.91 -10.24 2.73
CA THR A 80 -14.67 -9.04 3.03
C THR A 80 -16.15 -9.24 2.73
N ARG A 81 -16.99 -8.94 3.71
CA ARG A 81 -18.44 -8.86 3.52
C ARG A 81 -18.82 -7.46 3.07
N GLU A 82 -18.34 -7.05 1.91
CA GLU A 82 -18.70 -5.77 1.33
C GLU A 82 -19.93 -5.88 0.44
N PHE A 83 -20.62 -4.76 0.24
CA PHE A 83 -21.81 -4.69 -0.61
C PHE A 83 -21.98 -3.30 -1.19
N TYR A 84 -22.71 -3.18 -2.29
CA TYR A 84 -23.07 -1.89 -2.85
C TYR A 84 -24.35 -1.36 -2.21
N LEU A 85 -24.33 -0.08 -1.82
CA LEU A 85 -25.55 0.62 -1.44
C LEU A 85 -26.43 0.82 -2.68
N GLN A 86 -27.68 0.34 -2.64
CA GLN A 86 -28.58 0.35 -3.80
C GLN A 86 -28.71 1.72 -4.48
N ASN A 87 -28.92 2.78 -3.70
CA ASN A 87 -29.19 4.12 -4.26
C ASN A 87 -27.93 4.85 -4.73
N SER A 88 -26.82 4.72 -3.99
CA SER A 88 -25.58 5.47 -4.29
C SER A 88 -24.60 4.68 -5.15
N ARG A 89 -24.79 3.37 -5.29
CA ARG A 89 -23.87 2.42 -5.93
C ARG A 89 -22.43 2.50 -5.38
N LYS A 90 -22.28 3.01 -4.15
CA LYS A 90 -21.00 3.06 -3.43
C LYS A 90 -20.78 1.74 -2.71
N ALA A 91 -19.55 1.23 -2.76
CA ALA A 91 -19.15 0.07 -1.96
C ALA A 91 -19.13 0.44 -0.47
N CYS A 92 -19.65 -0.46 0.35
CA CYS A 92 -19.77 -0.30 1.79
C CYS A 92 -19.08 -1.46 2.49
N TYR A 93 -18.13 -1.14 3.35
CA TYR A 93 -17.30 -2.08 4.10
C TYR A 93 -17.79 -2.31 5.53
N PHE A 94 -19.06 -1.98 5.78
CA PHE A 94 -19.57 -1.82 7.13
C PHE A 94 -19.48 -3.08 7.99
N TYR A 95 -19.58 -4.27 7.39
CA TYR A 95 -19.40 -5.53 8.13
C TYR A 95 -17.94 -5.88 8.40
N CYS A 96 -17.00 -5.37 7.62
CA CYS A 96 -15.57 -5.64 7.76
C CYS A 96 -15.00 -4.97 9.02
N HIS A 97 -15.56 -3.84 9.47
CA HIS A 97 -15.09 -3.16 10.70
C HIS A 97 -15.28 -3.97 11.99
N LYS A 98 -16.10 -5.03 11.97
CA LYS A 98 -16.35 -5.87 13.15
C LYS A 98 -15.27 -6.91 13.40
N GLN A 99 -14.45 -7.22 12.41
CA GLN A 99 -13.37 -8.21 12.56
C GLN A 99 -12.27 -7.72 13.51
N PHE A 100 -12.13 -6.39 13.62
CA PHE A 100 -11.17 -5.73 14.52
C PHE A 100 -11.69 -5.56 15.96
N LEU A 101 -12.97 -5.82 16.22
CA LEU A 101 -13.51 -5.83 17.58
C LEU A 101 -13.06 -7.09 18.32
N HIS A 102 -12.89 -7.04 19.64
CA HIS A 102 -12.59 -8.23 20.46
C HIS A 102 -13.60 -9.37 20.21
N GLN A 103 -13.18 -10.64 20.37
CA GLN A 103 -14.04 -11.80 20.08
C GLN A 103 -15.37 -11.76 20.88
N ASP A 104 -15.31 -11.25 22.10
CA ASP A 104 -16.46 -11.15 23.01
C ASP A 104 -17.24 -9.83 22.88
N HIS A 105 -16.87 -8.96 21.94
CA HIS A 105 -17.53 -7.67 21.79
C HIS A 105 -18.99 -7.85 21.33
N LEU A 106 -19.95 -7.27 22.05
CA LEU A 106 -21.39 -7.42 21.81
C LEU A 106 -21.80 -7.14 20.35
N TYR A 107 -21.21 -6.09 19.75
CA TYR A 107 -21.47 -5.74 18.34
C TYR A 107 -20.84 -6.68 17.30
N ARG A 108 -19.85 -7.51 17.66
CA ARG A 108 -19.21 -8.44 16.72
C ARG A 108 -20.21 -9.48 16.20
N ARG A 109 -21.12 -9.96 17.06
CA ARG A 109 -22.19 -10.92 16.70
C ARG A 109 -23.49 -10.23 16.26
N ASN A 110 -23.60 -8.91 16.39
CA ASN A 110 -24.81 -8.19 15.99
C ASN A 110 -24.89 -8.08 14.45
N LYS A 111 -25.68 -8.97 13.85
CA LYS A 111 -25.95 -8.96 12.41
C LYS A 111 -27.03 -7.96 12.02
N LYS A 112 -28.02 -7.70 12.88
CA LYS A 112 -29.24 -6.95 12.54
C LYS A 112 -29.11 -5.44 12.63
N ALA A 113 -28.45 -4.91 13.66
CA ALA A 113 -28.37 -3.45 13.86
C ALA A 113 -27.55 -2.73 12.77
N PHE A 114 -26.81 -3.51 11.98
CA PHE A 114 -25.82 -3.01 11.04
C PHE A 114 -26.04 -3.53 9.62
N THR A 115 -27.10 -4.30 9.38
CA THR A 115 -27.60 -4.61 8.04
C THR A 115 -28.61 -3.58 7.60
N LYS A 116 -28.39 -2.93 6.46
CA LYS A 116 -29.45 -2.15 5.81
C LYS A 116 -30.45 -3.15 5.22
N ASN A 117 -31.70 -3.11 5.68
CA ASN A 117 -32.84 -3.80 5.06
C ASN A 117 -33.05 -3.30 3.63
#